data_AF-A0A166DYX0-F1
#
_entry.id   AF-A0A166DYX0-F1
#
_cell.length_a   1.000
_cell.length_b   1.000
_cell.length_c   1.000
_cell.angle_alpha   90.00
_cell.angle_beta   90.00
_cell.angle_gamma   90.00
#
_symmetry.space_group_name_H-M   'P 1'
#
loop_
_entity.id
_entity.type
_entity.pdbx_description
1 polymer ?
#
loop_
_entity_poly.entity_id
_entity_poly.type
_entity_poly.pdbx_seq_one_letter_code
_entity_poly.pdbx_strand_id
1 'polypeptide(L)'
;MPDTTSFDSPNILSRLPAWASRWLGYRSSSELDLPAWNNNIWSWIGAFCELSVIAAIFGHTVYFTSRNVPVILPSFGASAAFIYGNHDAPSSQPRALVGGHFLGALIGVCTMKLFHMASNFEDLRWLASGISCATTIVLMELTHTMHPPAGATAIIPIVTVQATALGWYYLPVVLLSSILSLSVALLVNNVQRRYPAFWLTPRPGQLLPLHRGLGDAGVEKQKDSM
;
A
#
# COMPACT_ATOMS: atom_id res chain seq x y z
N MET A 1 24.39 -21.48 -29.65
CA MET A 1 23.47 -20.34 -29.52
C MET A 1 22.13 -20.88 -29.08
N PRO A 2 21.63 -20.60 -27.87
CA PRO A 2 20.24 -20.85 -27.55
C PRO A 2 19.40 -19.64 -27.97
N ASP A 3 18.37 -19.90 -28.77
CA ASP A 3 17.31 -18.96 -29.13
C ASP A 3 16.66 -18.38 -27.88
N THR A 4 16.67 -17.06 -27.77
CA THR A 4 15.92 -16.30 -26.75
C THR A 4 14.69 -15.70 -27.42
N THR A 5 13.76 -16.54 -27.83
CA THR A 5 12.38 -16.11 -28.05
C THR A 5 11.73 -15.96 -26.68
N SER A 6 12.06 -14.87 -25.98
CA SER A 6 11.31 -14.43 -24.81
C SER A 6 9.87 -14.22 -25.26
N PHE A 7 8.95 -15.02 -24.70
CA PHE A 7 7.52 -14.74 -24.77
C PHE A 7 7.24 -13.46 -23.98
N ASP A 8 7.61 -12.32 -24.55
CA ASP A 8 7.16 -11.01 -24.10
C ASP A 8 5.66 -10.96 -24.36
N SER A 9 4.89 -11.31 -23.33
CA SER A 9 3.47 -11.02 -23.29
C SER A 9 3.30 -9.53 -23.63
N PRO A 10 2.48 -9.16 -24.63
CA PRO A 10 2.43 -7.79 -25.11
C PRO A 10 2.00 -6.86 -23.97
N ASN A 11 2.96 -6.15 -23.40
CA ASN A 11 2.70 -5.24 -22.30
C ASN A 11 1.88 -4.06 -22.85
N ILE A 12 0.62 -3.92 -22.43
CA ILE A 12 -0.27 -2.82 -22.84
C ILE A 12 0.41 -1.45 -22.65
N LEU A 13 1.30 -1.32 -21.66
CA LEU A 13 2.03 -0.08 -21.37
C LEU A 13 3.09 0.27 -22.43
N SER A 14 3.58 -0.68 -23.23
CA SER A 14 4.52 -0.38 -24.32
C SER A 14 3.84 0.25 -25.54
N ARG A 15 2.50 0.23 -25.60
CA ARG A 15 1.71 0.88 -26.65
C ARG A 15 1.44 2.36 -26.37
N LEU A 16 1.70 2.84 -25.17
CA LEU A 16 1.54 4.24 -24.79
C LEU A 16 2.76 5.07 -25.24
N PRO A 17 2.57 6.38 -25.53
CA PRO A 17 3.70 7.26 -25.86
C PRO A 17 4.73 7.27 -24.72
N ALA A 18 6.01 7.37 -25.07
CA ALA A 18 7.14 7.17 -24.14
C ALA A 18 7.09 8.05 -22.88
N TRP A 19 6.50 9.24 -22.98
CA TRP A 19 6.30 10.12 -21.83
C TRP A 19 5.29 9.54 -20.83
N ALA A 20 4.17 8.95 -21.29
CA ALA A 20 3.11 8.41 -20.43
C ALA A 20 3.48 7.03 -19.86
N SER A 21 4.11 6.17 -20.67
CA SER A 21 4.55 4.85 -20.23
C SER A 21 5.59 4.92 -19.10
N ARG A 22 6.45 5.94 -19.13
CA ARG A 22 7.41 6.24 -18.05
C ARG A 22 6.75 6.45 -16.70
N TRP A 23 5.69 7.26 -16.62
CA TRP A 23 4.99 7.54 -15.35
C TRP A 23 4.12 6.38 -14.86
N LEU A 24 3.97 5.33 -15.65
CA LEU A 24 3.26 4.10 -15.30
C LEU A 24 4.22 2.92 -15.00
N GLY A 25 5.51 3.21 -14.78
CA GLY A 25 6.52 2.22 -14.38
C GLY A 25 7.16 1.43 -15.54
N TYR A 26 6.84 1.76 -16.79
CA TYR A 26 7.50 1.15 -17.95
C TYR A 26 8.82 1.89 -18.26
N ARG A 27 9.94 1.22 -18.02
CA ARG A 27 11.29 1.67 -18.38
C ARG A 27 12.02 0.56 -19.12
N SER A 28 12.64 0.89 -20.25
CA SER A 28 13.50 0.01 -21.05
C SER A 28 14.94 -0.04 -20.53
N SER A 29 15.38 0.99 -19.79
CA SER A 29 16.70 1.04 -19.17
C SER A 29 16.70 0.42 -17.77
N SER A 30 17.82 -0.18 -17.37
CA SER A 30 18.03 -0.68 -16.02
C SER A 30 17.91 0.44 -14.98
N GLU A 31 17.56 0.07 -13.75
CA GLU A 31 17.55 0.99 -12.61
C GLU A 31 18.95 1.56 -12.39
N LEU A 32 19.01 2.85 -12.06
CA LEU A 32 20.26 3.50 -11.68
C LEU A 32 20.57 3.07 -10.25
N ASP A 33 21.72 2.45 -10.01
CA ASP A 33 22.23 2.18 -8.67
C ASP A 33 22.61 3.52 -8.02
N LEU A 34 21.65 4.11 -7.32
CA LEU A 34 21.82 5.39 -6.64
C LEU A 34 22.38 5.20 -5.23
N PRO A 35 23.26 6.11 -4.75
CA PRO A 35 23.72 6.10 -3.36
C PRO A 35 22.56 6.16 -2.37
N ALA A 36 22.70 5.48 -1.22
CA ALA A 36 21.64 5.36 -0.21
C ALA A 36 21.08 6.71 0.27
N TRP A 37 21.91 7.76 0.37
CA TRP A 37 21.47 9.09 0.79
C TRP A 37 20.48 9.73 -0.20
N ASN A 38 20.69 9.52 -1.51
CA ASN A 38 19.80 10.05 -2.54
C ASN A 38 18.44 9.35 -2.45
N ASN A 39 18.44 8.03 -2.23
CA ASN A 39 17.21 7.31 -1.96
C ASN A 39 16.52 7.88 -0.71
N ASN A 40 17.21 8.08 0.41
CA ASN A 40 16.57 8.62 1.61
C ASN A 40 15.94 10.02 1.39
N ILE A 41 16.58 10.89 0.60
CA ILE A 41 16.01 12.19 0.24
C ILE A 41 14.71 12.02 -0.55
N TRP A 42 14.69 11.18 -1.59
CA TRP A 42 13.47 10.93 -2.35
C TRP A 42 12.38 10.28 -1.51
N SER A 43 12.76 9.43 -0.55
CA SER A 43 11.79 8.85 0.37
C SER A 43 11.16 9.89 1.27
N TRP A 44 11.97 10.82 1.77
CA TRP A 44 11.51 11.95 2.58
C TRP A 44 10.60 12.88 1.77
N ILE A 45 11.00 13.28 0.55
CA ILE A 45 10.19 14.12 -0.33
C ILE A 45 8.85 13.44 -0.63
N GLY A 46 8.87 12.16 -0.99
CA GLY A 46 7.67 11.40 -1.31
C GLY A 46 6.69 11.32 -0.15
N ALA A 47 7.17 10.91 1.02
CA ALA A 47 6.34 10.82 2.22
C ALA A 47 5.79 12.18 2.64
N PHE A 48 6.61 13.23 2.59
CA PHE A 48 6.19 14.59 2.90
C PHE A 48 5.10 15.08 1.94
N CYS A 49 5.32 14.93 0.63
CA CYS A 49 4.35 15.35 -0.38
C CYS A 49 3.04 14.57 -0.26
N GLU A 50 3.09 13.26 -0.06
CA GLU A 50 1.90 12.42 0.06
C GLU A 50 1.04 12.83 1.25
N LEU A 51 1.65 12.92 2.43
CA LEU A 51 0.92 13.29 3.65
C LEU A 51 0.43 14.74 3.58
N SER A 52 1.20 15.64 3.00
CA SER A 52 0.80 17.04 2.80
C SER A 52 -0.39 17.16 1.85
N VAL A 53 -0.42 16.41 0.74
CA VAL A 53 -1.54 16.42 -0.20
C VAL A 53 -2.81 15.88 0.45
N ILE A 54 -2.72 14.75 1.17
CA ILE A 54 -3.88 14.18 1.88
C ILE A 54 -4.36 15.15 2.96
N ALA A 55 -3.46 15.69 3.78
CA ALA A 55 -3.82 16.66 4.83
C ALA A 55 -4.40 17.96 4.25
N ALA A 56 -3.86 18.46 3.13
CA ALA A 56 -4.37 19.65 2.45
C ALA A 56 -5.81 19.45 1.95
N ILE A 57 -6.06 18.32 1.27
CA ILE A 57 -7.37 18.04 0.69
C ILE A 57 -8.42 17.88 1.79
N PHE A 58 -8.18 17.03 2.79
CA PHE A 58 -9.19 16.75 3.83
C PHE A 58 -9.26 17.84 4.91
N GLY A 59 -8.16 18.53 5.19
CA GLY A 59 -8.05 19.56 6.24
C GLY A 59 -8.40 20.98 5.79
N HIS A 60 -8.30 21.30 4.49
CA HIS A 60 -8.50 22.67 4.00
C HIS A 60 -9.58 22.82 2.93
N THR A 61 -10.17 21.72 2.42
CA THR A 61 -11.30 21.83 1.48
C THR A 61 -12.63 21.92 2.23
N VAL A 62 -13.40 22.98 1.96
CA VAL A 62 -14.71 23.25 2.58
C VAL A 62 -15.65 22.04 2.54
N TYR A 63 -15.63 21.28 1.44
CA TYR A 63 -16.45 20.09 1.27
C TYR A 63 -16.22 19.00 2.34
N PHE A 64 -14.97 18.77 2.74
CA PHE A 64 -14.61 17.73 3.72
C PHE A 64 -14.68 18.27 5.16
N THR A 65 -14.24 19.51 5.38
CA THR A 65 -14.27 20.14 6.70
C THR A 65 -15.70 20.37 7.19
N SER A 66 -16.62 20.77 6.31
CA SER A 66 -18.05 20.94 6.68
C SER A 66 -18.74 19.64 7.07
N ARG A 67 -18.17 18.48 6.68
CA ARG A 67 -18.67 17.13 7.00
C ARG A 67 -17.92 16.48 8.16
N ASN A 68 -16.97 17.17 8.78
CA ASN A 68 -16.12 16.63 9.84
C ASN A 68 -15.42 15.31 9.45
N VAL A 69 -15.01 15.19 8.19
CA VAL A 69 -14.27 14.00 7.71
C VAL A 69 -12.90 13.96 8.40
N PRO A 70 -12.54 12.87 9.10
CA PRO A 70 -11.25 12.78 9.76
C PRO A 70 -10.15 12.58 8.72
N VAL A 71 -8.99 13.18 8.95
CA VAL A 71 -7.79 12.92 8.16
C VAL A 71 -7.22 11.57 8.60
N ILE A 72 -7.23 10.58 7.71
CA ILE A 72 -6.79 9.18 7.98
C ILE A 72 -5.26 9.08 7.92
N LEU A 73 -4.56 10.09 8.45
CA LEU A 73 -3.12 10.27 8.33
C LEU A 73 -2.29 9.11 8.90
N PRO A 74 -2.69 8.45 10.02
CA PRO A 74 -1.90 7.34 10.56
C PRO A 74 -1.78 6.15 9.61
N SER A 75 -2.86 5.77 8.90
CA SER A 75 -2.79 4.67 7.93
C SER A 75 -1.92 5.03 6.75
N PHE A 76 -2.11 6.21 6.16
CA PHE A 76 -1.31 6.64 5.00
C PHE A 76 0.14 6.98 5.34
N GLY A 77 0.42 7.39 6.59
CA GLY A 77 1.79 7.54 7.09
C GLY A 77 2.55 6.21 7.12
N ALA A 78 1.88 5.14 7.57
CA ALA A 78 2.44 3.80 7.47
C ALA A 78 2.58 3.35 6.00
N SER A 79 1.60 3.65 5.13
CA SER A 79 1.70 3.39 3.69
C SER A 79 2.92 4.06 3.05
N ALA A 80 3.16 5.33 3.38
CA ALA A 80 4.33 6.07 2.90
C ALA A 80 5.66 5.38 3.27
N ALA A 81 5.78 4.79 4.46
CA ALA A 81 6.99 4.06 4.86
C ALA A 81 7.26 2.85 3.93
N PHE A 82 6.22 2.15 3.47
CA PHE A 82 6.36 1.07 2.49
C PHE A 82 6.61 1.61 1.08
N ILE A 83 5.75 2.50 0.60
CA ILE A 83 5.79 3.04 -0.77
C ILE A 83 7.13 3.72 -1.08
N TYR A 84 7.69 4.45 -0.12
CA TYR A 84 8.91 5.22 -0.35
C TYR A 84 10.14 4.59 0.28
N GLY A 85 10.02 3.87 1.40
CA GLY A 85 11.14 3.19 2.06
C GLY A 85 11.47 1.84 1.41
N ASN A 86 10.47 1.15 0.86
CA ASN A 86 10.65 -0.13 0.17
C ASN A 86 9.72 -0.22 -1.06
N HIS A 87 9.98 0.67 -2.03
CA HIS A 87 9.15 0.86 -3.22
C HIS A 87 9.00 -0.36 -4.14
N ASP A 88 9.94 -1.30 -4.10
CA ASP A 88 9.92 -2.53 -4.90
C ASP A 88 9.14 -3.67 -4.24
N ALA A 89 8.81 -3.53 -2.94
CA ALA A 89 8.09 -4.56 -2.22
C ALA A 89 6.71 -4.81 -2.86
N PRO A 90 6.24 -6.08 -2.90
CA PRO A 90 4.91 -6.41 -3.37
C PRO A 90 3.80 -5.66 -2.64
N SER A 91 3.97 -5.42 -1.33
CA SER A 91 3.03 -4.68 -0.49
C SER A 91 2.98 -3.17 -0.78
N SER A 92 3.98 -2.64 -1.47
CA SER A 92 4.06 -1.24 -1.89
C SER A 92 3.41 -1.00 -3.25
N GLN A 93 3.08 -2.05 -4.01
CA GLN A 93 2.56 -1.91 -5.37
C GLN A 93 1.09 -1.46 -5.40
N PRO A 94 0.61 -0.88 -6.52
CA PRO A 94 -0.70 -0.23 -6.61
C PRO A 94 -1.87 -1.14 -6.22
N ARG A 95 -1.84 -2.42 -6.63
CA ARG A 95 -2.86 -3.40 -6.27
C ARG A 95 -2.95 -3.60 -4.75
N ALA A 96 -1.81 -3.72 -4.08
CA ALA A 96 -1.76 -3.90 -2.63
C ALA A 96 -2.24 -2.62 -1.92
N LEU A 97 -1.72 -1.45 -2.33
CA LEU A 97 -2.10 -0.16 -1.76
C LEU A 97 -3.61 0.09 -1.84
N VAL A 98 -4.18 0.11 -3.05
CA VAL A 98 -5.59 0.45 -3.25
C VAL A 98 -6.50 -0.69 -2.80
N GLY A 99 -6.19 -1.93 -3.18
CA GLY A 99 -6.99 -3.10 -2.84
C GLY A 99 -7.01 -3.40 -1.34
N GLY A 100 -5.84 -3.30 -0.68
CA GLY A 100 -5.72 -3.50 0.75
C GLY A 100 -6.53 -2.46 1.52
N HIS A 101 -6.34 -1.17 1.26
CA HIS A 101 -7.11 -0.10 1.92
C HIS A 101 -8.61 -0.20 1.65
N PHE A 102 -9.03 -0.57 0.43
CA PHE A 102 -10.43 -0.81 0.11
C PHE A 102 -11.03 -1.94 0.96
N LEU A 103 -10.36 -3.10 1.02
CA LEU A 103 -10.81 -4.21 1.85
C LEU A 103 -10.85 -3.84 3.33
N GLY A 104 -9.81 -3.17 3.83
CA GLY A 104 -9.76 -2.70 5.21
C GLY A 104 -10.93 -1.76 5.53
N ALA A 105 -11.19 -0.78 4.66
CA ALA A 105 -12.31 0.14 4.86
C ALA A 105 -13.67 -0.56 4.79
N LEU A 106 -13.86 -1.49 3.85
CA LEU A 106 -15.09 -2.24 3.69
C LEU A 106 -15.38 -3.10 4.93
N ILE A 107 -14.40 -3.90 5.36
CA ILE A 107 -14.53 -4.76 6.54
C ILE A 107 -14.70 -3.91 7.81
N GLY A 108 -13.93 -2.84 7.97
CA GLY A 108 -14.05 -1.93 9.11
C GLY A 108 -15.45 -1.33 9.23
N VAL A 109 -16.05 -0.86 8.13
CA VAL A 109 -17.42 -0.33 8.14
C VAL A 109 -18.44 -1.42 8.42
N CYS A 110 -18.30 -2.60 7.83
CA CYS A 110 -19.18 -3.75 8.08
C CYS A 110 -19.14 -4.16 9.56
N THR A 111 -17.96 -4.35 10.13
CA THR A 111 -17.78 -4.73 11.54
C THR A 111 -18.29 -3.63 12.47
N MET A 112 -17.97 -2.36 12.19
CA MET A 112 -18.52 -1.24 12.96
C MET A 112 -20.05 -1.27 12.94
N LYS A 113 -20.69 -1.35 11.77
CA LYS A 113 -22.16 -1.35 11.64
C LYS A 113 -22.80 -2.53 12.36
N LEU A 114 -22.21 -3.71 12.27
CA LEU A 114 -22.70 -4.92 12.93
C LEU A 114 -22.66 -4.78 14.45
N PHE A 115 -21.52 -4.34 15.00
CA PHE A 115 -21.36 -4.19 16.45
C PHE A 115 -22.13 -3.00 17.02
N HIS A 116 -22.39 -1.96 16.23
CA HIS A 116 -23.23 -0.83 16.64
C HIS A 116 -24.69 -1.23 16.89
N MET A 117 -25.14 -2.40 16.40
CA MET A 117 -26.47 -2.92 16.71
C MET A 117 -26.59 -3.45 18.14
N ALA A 118 -25.46 -3.75 18.81
CA ALA A 118 -25.44 -4.18 20.20
C ALA A 118 -25.54 -2.96 21.13
N SER A 119 -26.34 -3.07 22.20
CA SER A 119 -26.53 -2.00 23.19
C SER A 119 -25.26 -1.66 23.99
N ASN A 120 -24.29 -2.56 24.02
CA ASN A 120 -23.00 -2.43 24.71
C ASN A 120 -21.83 -2.25 23.74
N PHE A 121 -22.04 -1.57 22.60
CA PHE A 121 -21.01 -1.35 21.58
C PHE A 121 -19.70 -0.80 22.15
N GLU A 122 -19.78 0.16 23.08
CA GLU A 122 -18.60 0.77 23.72
C GLU A 122 -17.70 -0.27 24.38
N ASP A 123 -18.28 -1.20 25.14
CA ASP A 123 -17.54 -2.28 25.81
C ASP A 123 -16.99 -3.31 24.82
N LEU A 124 -17.57 -3.41 23.62
CA LEU A 124 -17.19 -4.36 22.58
C LEU A 124 -16.20 -3.80 21.55
N ARG A 125 -15.81 -2.51 21.63
CA ARG A 125 -14.92 -1.89 20.63
C ARG A 125 -13.58 -2.60 20.46
N TRP A 126 -13.00 -3.10 21.54
CA TRP A 126 -11.73 -3.84 21.50
C TRP A 126 -11.87 -5.14 20.69
N LEU A 127 -12.97 -5.87 20.90
CA LEU A 127 -13.27 -7.11 20.20
C LEU A 127 -13.60 -6.85 18.73
N ALA A 128 -14.45 -5.85 18.45
CA ALA A 128 -14.78 -5.42 17.10
C ALA A 128 -13.52 -5.03 16.31
N SER A 129 -12.60 -4.30 16.93
CA SER A 129 -11.32 -3.91 16.32
C SER A 129 -10.45 -5.13 15.98
N GLY A 130 -10.35 -6.09 16.92
CA GLY A 130 -9.61 -7.32 16.72
C GLY A 130 -10.17 -8.17 15.58
N ILE A 131 -11.49 -8.37 15.56
CA ILE A 131 -12.18 -9.11 14.49
C ILE A 131 -12.00 -8.41 13.15
N SER A 132 -12.22 -7.09 13.07
CA SER A 132 -12.07 -6.32 11.84
C SER A 132 -10.67 -6.43 11.25
N CYS A 133 -9.64 -6.26 12.09
CA CYS A 133 -8.24 -6.35 11.65
C CYS A 133 -7.89 -7.76 11.19
N ALA A 134 -8.21 -8.79 11.99
CA ALA A 134 -7.92 -10.18 11.66
C ALA A 134 -8.62 -10.63 10.37
N THR A 135 -9.90 -10.31 10.20
CA THR A 135 -10.66 -10.59 8.98
C THR A 135 -10.06 -9.87 7.78
N THR A 136 -9.66 -8.60 7.94
CA THR A 136 -9.00 -7.84 6.86
C THR A 136 -7.70 -8.50 6.43
N ILE A 137 -6.85 -8.93 7.37
CA ILE A 137 -5.57 -9.60 7.07
C ILE A 137 -5.81 -10.87 6.27
N VAL A 138 -6.72 -11.74 6.72
CA VAL A 138 -7.05 -12.99 6.02
C VAL A 138 -7.58 -12.71 4.61
N LEU A 139 -8.47 -11.73 4.45
CA LEU A 139 -9.00 -11.39 3.14
C LEU A 139 -7.95 -10.78 2.21
N MET A 140 -7.03 -9.96 2.72
CA MET A 140 -5.91 -9.44 1.93
C MET A 140 -4.95 -10.56 1.50
N GLU A 141 -4.75 -11.57 2.33
CA GLU A 141 -3.97 -12.76 1.97
C GLU A 141 -4.65 -13.55 0.86
N LEU A 142 -5.95 -13.86 1.01
CA LEU A 142 -6.73 -14.59 0.02
C LEU A 142 -6.85 -13.87 -1.32
N THR A 143 -6.92 -12.54 -1.31
CA THR A 143 -7.03 -11.71 -2.52
C THR A 143 -5.68 -11.27 -3.07
N HIS A 144 -4.57 -11.65 -2.43
CA HIS A 144 -3.21 -11.21 -2.75
C HIS A 144 -3.07 -9.68 -2.84
N THR A 145 -3.69 -8.96 -1.91
CA THR A 145 -3.60 -7.50 -1.78
C THR A 145 -3.01 -7.09 -0.44
N MET A 146 -2.08 -7.90 0.11
CA MET A 146 -1.47 -7.67 1.41
C MET A 146 -0.79 -6.29 1.49
N HIS A 147 -1.42 -5.38 2.23
CA HIS A 147 -0.90 -4.06 2.54
C HIS A 147 -1.11 -3.81 4.04
N PRO A 148 -0.10 -4.09 4.89
CA PRO A 148 -0.24 -4.03 6.34
C PRO A 148 -0.86 -2.72 6.89
N PRO A 149 -0.59 -1.52 6.33
CA PRO A 149 -1.25 -0.28 6.76
C PRO A 149 -2.79 -0.31 6.68
N ALA A 150 -3.36 -1.14 5.81
CA ALA A 150 -4.80 -1.32 5.70
C ALA A 150 -5.44 -2.00 6.92
N GLY A 151 -4.66 -2.73 7.73
CA GLY A 151 -5.14 -3.26 9.02
C GLY A 151 -5.56 -2.13 9.96
N ALA A 152 -4.77 -1.05 10.02
CA ALA A 152 -5.15 0.15 10.77
C ALA A 152 -6.38 0.83 10.16
N THR A 153 -6.47 0.89 8.82
CA THR A 153 -7.63 1.43 8.10
C THR A 153 -8.94 0.71 8.46
N ALA A 154 -8.88 -0.61 8.73
CA ALA A 154 -10.02 -1.41 9.17
C ALA A 154 -10.46 -1.14 10.62
N ILE A 155 -9.56 -0.64 11.47
CA ILE A 155 -9.85 -0.36 12.88
C ILE A 155 -10.43 1.06 13.06
N ILE A 156 -9.97 2.04 12.28
CA ILE A 156 -10.35 3.46 12.40
C ILE A 156 -11.87 3.72 12.49
N PRO A 157 -12.76 3.13 11.67
CA PRO A 157 -14.19 3.37 11.76
C PRO A 157 -14.82 2.87 13.07
N ILE A 158 -14.15 1.98 13.81
CA ILE A 158 -14.62 1.39 15.07
C ILE A 158 -14.18 2.25 16.27
N VAL A 159 -12.95 2.78 16.23
CA VAL A 159 -12.33 3.44 17.40
C VAL A 159 -12.49 4.96 17.42
N THR A 160 -12.75 5.59 16.27
CA THR A 160 -12.86 7.05 16.17
C THR A 160 -14.29 7.50 15.89
N VAL A 161 -14.81 8.41 16.71
CA VAL A 161 -16.20 8.90 16.62
C VAL A 161 -16.49 9.52 15.25
N GLN A 162 -15.53 10.28 14.71
CA GLN A 162 -15.65 10.93 13.41
C GLN A 162 -15.80 9.91 12.28
N ALA A 163 -14.95 8.87 12.25
CA ALA A 163 -15.04 7.84 11.20
C ALA A 163 -16.28 6.94 11.39
N THR A 164 -16.67 6.65 12.64
CA THR A 164 -17.94 5.97 12.93
C THR A 164 -19.13 6.73 12.34
N ALA A 165 -19.15 8.06 12.52
CA ALA A 165 -20.22 8.92 12.02
C ALA A 165 -20.31 8.95 10.48
N LEU A 166 -19.19 8.75 9.77
CA LEU A 166 -19.21 8.65 8.30
C LEU A 166 -19.94 7.42 7.78
N GLY A 167 -19.91 6.31 8.53
CA GLY A 167 -20.48 5.03 8.09
C GLY A 167 -19.96 4.62 6.71
N TRP A 168 -20.86 4.40 5.76
CA TRP A 168 -20.50 4.01 4.39
C TRP A 168 -19.70 5.07 3.63
N TYR A 169 -19.79 6.34 4.02
CA TYR A 169 -19.01 7.41 3.41
C TYR A 169 -17.51 7.31 3.75
N TYR A 170 -17.13 6.51 4.74
CA TYR A 170 -15.72 6.21 5.02
C TYR A 170 -15.02 5.52 3.83
N LEU A 171 -15.72 4.66 3.10
CA LEU A 171 -15.17 3.90 1.97
C LEU A 171 -14.65 4.80 0.83
N PRO A 172 -15.44 5.76 0.27
CA PRO A 172 -14.92 6.68 -0.73
C PRO A 172 -13.84 7.63 -0.19
N VAL A 173 -13.85 7.99 1.09
CA VAL A 173 -12.78 8.80 1.71
C VAL A 173 -11.44 8.06 1.70
N VAL A 174 -11.45 6.78 2.09
CA VAL A 174 -10.26 5.92 2.05
C VAL A 174 -9.79 5.71 0.61
N LEU A 175 -10.70 5.38 -0.31
CA LEU A 175 -10.35 5.18 -1.72
C LEU A 175 -9.74 6.43 -2.35
N LEU A 176 -10.31 7.61 -2.09
CA LEU A 176 -9.75 8.87 -2.55
C LEU A 176 -8.33 9.06 -1.98
N SER A 177 -8.14 8.81 -0.68
CA SER A 177 -6.82 8.90 -0.05
C SER A 177 -5.81 7.93 -0.66
N SER A 178 -6.21 6.69 -0.99
CA SER A 178 -5.37 5.71 -1.68
C SER A 178 -5.02 6.13 -3.10
N ILE A 179 -5.94 6.76 -3.83
CA ILE A 179 -5.68 7.29 -5.18
C ILE A 179 -4.73 8.49 -5.11
N LEU A 180 -4.89 9.37 -4.13
CA LEU A 180 -3.99 10.51 -3.91
C LEU A 180 -2.58 10.03 -3.56
N SER A 181 -2.46 9.08 -2.63
CA SER A 181 -1.20 8.39 -2.27
C SER A 181 -0.55 7.77 -3.49
N LEU A 182 -1.30 6.97 -4.28
CA LEU A 182 -0.79 6.36 -5.51
C LEU A 182 -0.34 7.42 -6.53
N SER A 183 -1.09 8.51 -6.68
CA SER A 183 -0.75 9.58 -7.62
C SER A 183 0.56 10.25 -7.25
N VAL A 184 0.77 10.57 -5.98
CA VAL A 184 2.04 11.13 -5.49
C VAL A 184 3.17 10.12 -5.64
N ALA A 185 2.92 8.84 -5.33
CA ALA A 185 3.91 7.78 -5.50
C ALA A 185 4.37 7.65 -6.97
N LEU A 186 3.44 7.67 -7.92
CA LEU A 186 3.74 7.64 -9.36
C LEU A 186 4.54 8.88 -9.78
N LEU A 187 4.23 10.05 -9.25
CA LEU A 187 4.97 11.27 -9.58
C LEU A 187 6.38 11.24 -8.97
N VAL A 188 6.51 11.06 -7.67
CA VAL A 188 7.79 11.21 -6.98
C VAL A 188 8.73 10.05 -7.29
N ASN A 189 8.26 8.80 -7.22
CA ASN A 189 9.15 7.66 -7.47
C ASN A 189 9.60 7.60 -8.94
N ASN A 190 8.79 7.99 -9.94
CA ASN A 190 9.24 7.96 -11.34
C ASN A 190 10.13 9.15 -11.77
N VAL A 191 10.49 10.07 -10.87
CA VAL A 191 11.50 11.09 -11.19
C VAL A 191 12.87 10.43 -11.33
N GLN A 192 13.25 9.58 -10.37
CA GLN A 192 14.57 8.92 -10.35
C GLN A 192 14.49 7.40 -10.24
N ARG A 193 13.47 6.87 -9.57
CA ARG A 193 13.26 5.43 -9.35
C ARG A 193 12.28 4.88 -10.38
N ARG A 194 11.92 3.60 -10.22
CA ARG A 194 10.89 2.93 -11.02
C ARG A 194 9.73 2.57 -10.12
N TYR A 195 8.54 3.08 -10.43
CA TYR A 195 7.33 2.66 -9.73
C TYR A 195 6.09 2.75 -10.65
N PRO A 196 5.20 1.76 -10.66
CA PRO A 196 5.30 0.50 -9.95
C PRO A 196 6.27 -0.47 -10.64
N ALA A 197 6.75 -1.44 -9.87
CA ALA A 197 7.45 -2.60 -10.43
C ALA A 197 6.47 -3.48 -11.24
N PHE A 198 5.23 -3.60 -10.75
CA PHE A 198 4.12 -4.25 -11.43
C PHE A 198 2.76 -3.71 -10.96
N TRP A 199 1.75 -3.74 -11.83
CA TRP A 199 0.40 -3.24 -11.50
C TRP A 199 -0.50 -4.29 -10.84
N LEU A 200 -0.51 -5.52 -11.37
CA LEU A 200 -1.45 -6.57 -10.96
C LEU A 200 -0.76 -7.81 -10.41
N THR A 201 0.25 -8.30 -11.12
CA THR A 201 0.96 -9.53 -10.78
C THR A 201 2.47 -9.31 -10.89
N PRO A 202 3.24 -9.77 -9.89
CA PRO A 202 4.69 -9.85 -9.99
C PRO A 202 5.10 -10.69 -11.20
N ARG A 203 6.18 -10.33 -11.89
CA ARG A 203 6.71 -11.19 -12.96
C ARG A 203 7.31 -12.45 -12.35
N PRO A 204 7.21 -13.62 -13.02
CA PRO A 204 7.92 -14.82 -12.61
C PRO A 204 9.41 -14.52 -12.43
N GLY A 205 9.96 -14.77 -11.23
CA GLY A 205 11.36 -14.48 -10.88
C GLY A 205 11.60 -13.19 -10.07
N GLN A 206 10.60 -12.31 -9.91
CA GLN A 206 10.75 -11.03 -9.18
C GLN A 206 10.51 -11.15 -7.66
N LEU A 207 9.97 -12.29 -7.18
CA LEU A 207 9.60 -12.54 -5.79
C LEU A 207 10.62 -13.37 -4.97
N LEU A 208 11.73 -13.81 -5.56
CA LEU A 208 12.77 -14.55 -4.83
C LEU A 208 13.83 -13.57 -4.33
N PRO A 209 14.09 -13.44 -3.00
CA PRO A 209 14.28 -14.58 -2.10
C PRO A 209 13.79 -14.34 -0.65
N LEU A 210 12.56 -14.74 -0.28
CA LEU A 210 12.15 -14.78 1.15
C LEU A 210 12.55 -16.09 1.88
N HIS A 211 13.29 -16.99 1.21
CA HIS A 211 13.62 -18.31 1.76
C HIS A 211 15.09 -18.76 1.63
N ARG A 212 16.03 -17.85 1.35
CA ARG A 212 17.46 -18.18 1.26
C ARG A 212 18.32 -17.71 2.45
N GLY A 213 17.70 -17.16 3.50
CA GLY A 213 18.43 -16.59 4.65
C GLY A 213 18.48 -17.45 5.93
N LEU A 214 17.79 -18.60 5.97
CA LEU A 214 17.68 -19.42 7.19
C LEU A 214 18.18 -20.86 7.04
N GLY A 215 18.52 -21.31 5.83
CA GLY A 215 19.04 -22.66 5.59
C GLY A 215 20.57 -22.75 5.48
N ASP A 216 21.21 -21.71 4.96
CA ASP A 216 22.62 -21.84 4.53
C ASP A 216 23.63 -21.43 5.62
N ALA A 217 23.21 -20.62 6.61
CA ALA A 217 24.08 -20.21 7.72
C ALA A 217 24.34 -21.33 8.76
N GLY A 218 23.59 -22.43 8.72
CA GLY A 218 23.73 -23.56 9.64
C GLY A 218 24.56 -24.73 9.10
N VAL A 219 24.74 -24.82 7.77
CA VAL A 219 25.41 -25.97 7.14
C VAL A 219 26.92 -25.73 6.98
N GLU A 220 27.36 -24.49 6.84
CA GLU A 220 28.78 -24.18 6.63
C GLU A 220 29.62 -24.33 7.91
N LYS A 221 29.03 -24.15 9.10
CA LYS A 221 29.76 -24.33 10.38
C LYS A 221 30.00 -25.78 10.80
N GLN A 222 29.34 -26.75 10.17
CA GLN A 222 29.46 -28.17 10.57
C GLN A 222 30.36 -29.00 9.64
N LYS A 223 30.83 -28.43 8.52
CA LYS A 223 31.85 -29.07 7.67
C LYS A 223 33.29 -28.74 8.06
N ASP A 224 33.51 -27.68 8.82
CA ASP A 224 34.86 -27.29 9.29
C ASP A 224 35.22 -27.91 10.65
N SER A 225 34.41 -28.83 11.18
CA SER A 225 34.63 -29.53 12.45
C SER A 225 34.59 -31.07 12.34
N MET A 226 34.78 -31.61 11.12
CA MET A 226 35.04 -33.04 10.88
C MET A 226 36.33 -33.27 10.11
#